data_AF-A0A3L6JMS0-F1
#
_entry.id   AF-A0A3L6JMS0-F1
#
_cell.length_a   1.000
_cell.length_b   1.000
_cell.length_c   1.000
_cell.angle_alpha   90.00
_cell.angle_beta   90.00
_cell.angle_gamma   90.00
#
_symmetry.space_group_name_H-M   'P 1'
#
loop_
_entity.id
_entity.type
_entity.pdbx_description
1 polymer ?
#
loop_
_entity_poly.entity_id
_entity_poly.type
_entity_poly.pdbx_seq_one_letter_code
_entity_poly.pdbx_strand_id
1 'polypeptide(L)'
;MVYGIILMIPVIPGGLIFAYSAVTVDWMDPSTYGAMLASIPFLLVGIIITLYLAVRLAPTIAVVIAEKDKSAVASVKRAWKITGHHFWHIFGGLFLLVIVIALVGMVIGILVAPIALVAMGLVGLAAIIIGIFVSPFPAIFQAVLYRDLESRARITQADWW
;
A
#
# COMPACT_ATOMS: atom_id res chain seq x y z
N MET A 1 -0.76 10.75 -6.40
CA MET A 1 0.60 11.16 -5.99
C MET A 1 0.67 11.62 -4.53
N VAL A 2 -0.15 12.58 -4.07
CA VAL A 2 -0.05 13.15 -2.70
C VAL A 2 -0.20 12.10 -1.58
N TYR A 3 -1.11 11.14 -1.72
CA TYR A 3 -1.31 10.05 -0.75
C TYR A 3 -0.05 9.20 -0.51
N GLY A 4 0.68 8.88 -1.57
CA GLY A 4 1.94 8.12 -1.47
C GLY A 4 3.03 8.90 -0.75
N ILE A 5 3.11 10.21 -0.98
CA ILE A 5 4.10 11.08 -0.31
C ILE A 5 3.84 11.11 1.20
N ILE A 6 2.57 11.24 1.63
CA ILE A 6 2.20 11.24 3.05
C ILE A 6 2.59 9.93 3.74
N LEU A 7 2.36 8.80 3.07
CA LEU A 7 2.74 7.48 3.59
C LEU A 7 4.26 7.28 3.68
N MET A 8 5.05 8.03 2.90
CA MET A 8 6.52 7.90 2.93
C MET A 8 7.17 8.69 4.07
N ILE A 9 6.50 9.72 4.62
CA ILE A 9 7.04 10.59 5.67
C ILE A 9 7.69 9.81 6.83
N PRO A 10 7.06 8.74 7.39
CA PRO A 10 7.65 7.99 8.50
C PRO A 10 8.93 7.23 8.12
N VAL A 11 9.13 6.90 6.85
CA VAL A 11 10.28 6.11 6.35
C VAL A 11 11.47 7.01 6.00
N ILE A 12 11.22 8.29 5.68
CA ILE A 12 12.25 9.24 5.22
C ILE A 12 13.46 9.30 6.16
N PRO A 13 13.31 9.46 7.49
CA PRO A 13 14.48 9.57 8.38
C PRO A 13 15.40 8.35 8.33
N GLY A 14 14.82 7.14 8.39
CA GLY A 14 15.60 5.90 8.28
C GLY A 14 16.25 5.74 6.92
N GLY A 15 15.53 6.11 5.85
CA GLY A 15 16.04 6.07 4.48
C GLY A 15 17.21 7.03 4.24
N LEU A 16 17.17 8.23 4.82
CA LEU A 16 18.26 9.20 4.72
C LEU A 16 19.51 8.73 5.46
N ILE A 17 19.34 8.21 6.68
CA ILE A 17 20.46 7.64 7.45
C ILE A 17 21.07 6.48 6.70
N PHE A 18 20.24 5.55 6.20
CA PHE A 18 20.70 4.40 5.42
C PHE A 18 21.43 4.84 4.15
N ALA A 19 20.87 5.78 3.38
CA ALA A 19 21.47 6.26 2.15
C ALA A 19 22.83 6.94 2.40
N TYR A 20 22.93 7.75 3.46
CA TYR A 20 24.18 8.35 3.87
C TYR A 20 25.20 7.28 4.29
N SER A 21 24.81 6.35 5.16
CA SER A 21 25.68 5.27 5.61
C SER A 21 26.17 4.38 4.45
N ALA A 22 25.30 4.07 3.48
CA ALA A 22 25.65 3.22 2.34
C ALA A 22 26.74 3.84 1.44
N VAL A 23 26.85 5.17 1.39
CA VAL A 23 27.90 5.87 0.63
C VAL A 23 29.21 5.96 1.40
N THR A 24 29.15 5.88 2.74
CA THR A 24 30.32 6.02 3.62
C THR A 24 30.87 4.70 4.15
N VAL A 25 30.22 3.56 3.86
CA VAL A 25 30.64 2.24 4.33
C VAL A 25 31.85 1.74 3.53
N ASP A 26 32.89 1.37 4.25
CA ASP A 26 34.00 0.62 3.70
C ASP A 26 33.73 -0.87 3.93
N TRP A 27 33.55 -1.61 2.83
CA TRP A 27 33.28 -3.05 2.85
C TRP A 27 34.43 -3.86 3.48
N MET A 28 35.63 -3.30 3.58
CA MET A 28 36.80 -3.94 4.16
C MET A 28 37.03 -3.59 5.63
N ASP A 29 36.37 -2.55 6.16
CA ASP A 29 36.46 -2.15 7.56
C ASP A 29 35.12 -2.38 8.31
N PRO A 30 35.04 -3.43 9.15
CA PRO A 30 33.85 -3.73 9.94
C PRO A 30 33.40 -2.62 10.89
N SER A 31 34.28 -1.69 11.24
CA SER A 31 33.94 -0.57 12.12
C SER A 31 32.91 0.39 11.51
N THR A 32 32.82 0.42 10.18
CA THR A 32 31.91 1.32 9.43
C THR A 32 30.47 0.80 9.36
N TYR A 33 30.23 -0.49 9.65
CA TYR A 33 28.89 -1.10 9.62
C TYR A 33 27.97 -0.61 10.74
N GLY A 34 28.51 -0.02 11.81
CA GLY A 34 27.72 0.46 12.95
C GLY A 34 26.61 1.43 12.54
N ALA A 35 26.89 2.34 11.60
CA ALA A 35 25.92 3.32 11.12
C ALA A 35 24.80 2.69 10.26
N MET A 36 25.14 1.71 9.42
CA MET A 36 24.13 0.93 8.66
C MET A 36 23.22 0.15 9.60
N LEU A 37 23.79 -0.56 10.58
CA LEU A 37 23.01 -1.33 11.55
C LEU A 37 22.10 -0.43 12.40
N ALA A 38 22.58 0.77 12.76
CA ALA A 38 21.80 1.76 13.49
C ALA A 38 20.60 2.29 12.69
N SER A 39 20.63 2.26 11.36
CA SER A 39 19.50 2.70 10.52
C SER A 39 18.32 1.70 10.50
N ILE A 40 18.59 0.41 10.75
CA ILE A 40 17.58 -0.67 10.73
C ILE A 40 16.39 -0.39 11.66
N PRO A 41 16.57 -0.06 12.96
CA PRO A 41 15.44 0.22 13.84
C PRO A 41 14.60 1.42 13.37
N PHE A 42 15.22 2.47 12.81
CA PHE A 42 14.47 3.61 12.28
C PHE A 42 13.63 3.23 11.06
N LEU A 43 14.19 2.43 10.15
CA LEU A 43 13.46 1.90 9.00
C LEU A 43 12.31 1.00 9.44
N LEU A 44 12.54 0.09 10.40
CA LEU A 44 11.50 -0.79 10.94
C LEU A 44 10.34 0.00 11.55
N VAL A 45 10.64 0.99 12.41
CA VAL A 45 9.61 1.86 13.00
C VAL A 45 8.86 2.63 11.91
N GLY A 46 9.58 3.20 10.94
CA GLY A 46 8.98 3.90 9.81
C GLY A 46 8.03 3.01 8.99
N ILE A 47 8.44 1.77 8.70
CA ILE A 47 7.63 0.78 8.00
C ILE A 47 6.38 0.43 8.80
N ILE A 48 6.51 0.20 10.12
CA ILE A 48 5.37 -0.13 10.99
C ILE A 48 4.33 1.01 11.00
N ILE A 49 4.79 2.26 11.15
CA ILE A 49 3.91 3.43 11.11
C ILE A 49 3.25 3.56 9.73
N THR A 50 4.02 3.37 8.66
CA THR A 50 3.50 3.43 7.28
C THR A 50 2.44 2.38 7.04
N LEU A 51 2.67 1.15 7.50
CA LEU A 51 1.72 0.05 7.41
C LEU A 51 0.44 0.38 8.18
N TYR A 52 0.58 0.89 9.41
CA TYR A 52 -0.55 1.30 10.22
C TYR A 52 -1.41 2.37 9.52
N LEU A 53 -0.76 3.39 8.96
CA LEU A 53 -1.42 4.46 8.21
C LEU A 53 -2.07 3.95 6.93
N ALA A 54 -1.38 3.09 6.18
CA ALA A 54 -1.89 2.51 4.94
C ALA A 54 -3.17 1.71 5.17
N VAL A 55 -3.22 0.91 6.24
CA VAL A 55 -4.42 0.16 6.64
C VAL A 55 -5.56 1.11 7.05
N ARG A 56 -5.26 2.09 7.90
CA ARG A 56 -6.26 3.06 8.40
C ARG A 56 -6.87 3.93 7.30
N LEU A 57 -6.06 4.25 6.29
CA LEU A 57 -6.43 5.16 5.22
C LEU A 57 -6.82 4.44 3.91
N ALA A 58 -6.76 3.11 3.86
CA ALA A 58 -7.13 2.32 2.69
C ALA A 58 -8.50 2.70 2.08
N PRO A 59 -9.59 2.87 2.84
CA PRO A 59 -10.90 3.22 2.26
C PRO A 59 -11.06 4.71 1.95
N THR A 60 -10.06 5.57 2.18
CA THR A 60 -10.21 7.03 2.06
C THR A 60 -10.70 7.46 0.68
N ILE A 61 -10.15 6.87 -0.39
CA ILE A 61 -10.55 7.21 -1.77
C ILE A 61 -12.00 6.81 -2.00
N ALA A 62 -12.40 5.61 -1.57
CA ALA A 62 -13.79 5.16 -1.67
C ALA A 62 -14.75 6.05 -0.88
N VAL A 63 -14.35 6.51 0.31
CA VAL A 63 -15.13 7.47 1.11
C VAL A 63 -15.32 8.79 0.36
N VAL A 64 -14.26 9.34 -0.26
CA VAL A 64 -14.36 10.58 -1.05
C VAL A 64 -15.33 10.43 -2.21
N ILE A 65 -15.31 9.28 -2.89
CA ILE A 65 -16.19 9.03 -4.04
C ILE A 65 -17.65 8.81 -3.61
N ALA A 66 -17.85 8.06 -2.53
CA ALA A 66 -19.18 7.73 -2.02
C ALA A 66 -19.85 8.91 -1.31
N GLU A 67 -19.09 9.69 -0.54
CA GLU A 67 -19.57 10.82 0.27
C GLU A 67 -19.25 12.15 -0.45
N LYS A 68 -19.90 12.37 -1.61
CA LYS A 68 -19.63 13.43 -2.61
C LYS A 68 -19.52 14.87 -2.07
N ASP A 69 -20.11 15.16 -0.90
CA ASP A 69 -20.19 16.51 -0.33
C ASP A 69 -19.19 16.79 0.80
N LYS A 70 -18.23 15.89 1.04
CA LYS A 70 -17.26 16.05 2.15
C LYS A 70 -15.90 16.55 1.66
N SER A 71 -15.33 17.48 2.44
CA SER A 71 -13.95 17.92 2.25
C SER A 71 -12.97 16.75 2.40
N ALA A 72 -11.81 16.84 1.75
CA ALA A 72 -10.78 15.79 1.82
C ALA A 72 -10.41 15.41 3.26
N VAL A 73 -10.34 16.40 4.15
CA VAL A 73 -10.06 16.21 5.59
C VAL A 73 -11.20 15.46 6.28
N ALA A 74 -12.46 15.79 5.96
CA ALA A 74 -13.61 15.10 6.50
C ALA A 74 -13.66 13.63 6.06
N SER A 75 -13.28 13.33 4.82
CA SER A 75 -13.20 11.95 4.32
C SER A 75 -12.10 11.14 4.98
N VAL A 76 -10.93 11.75 5.25
CA VAL A 76 -9.85 11.11 6.05
C VAL A 76 -10.34 10.81 7.47
N LYS A 77 -10.97 11.78 8.14
CA LYS A 77 -11.51 11.60 9.50
C LYS A 77 -12.57 10.49 9.53
N ARG A 78 -13.41 10.42 8.50
CA ARG A 78 -14.42 9.38 8.35
C ARG A 78 -13.78 8.00 8.14
N ALA A 79 -12.82 7.88 7.22
CA ALA A 79 -12.07 6.66 7.00
C ALA A 79 -11.43 6.17 8.31
N TRP A 80 -10.80 7.08 9.06
CA TRP A 80 -10.18 6.78 10.35
C TRP A 80 -11.15 6.25 11.40
N LYS A 81 -12.36 6.83 11.47
CA LYS A 81 -13.43 6.40 12.38
C LYS A 81 -13.92 4.99 12.05
N ILE A 82 -14.12 4.71 10.76
CA ILE A 82 -14.67 3.43 10.29
C ILE A 82 -13.65 2.29 10.44
N THR A 83 -12.37 2.56 10.16
CA THR A 83 -11.30 1.55 10.24
C THR A 83 -10.84 1.23 11.67
N GLY A 84 -11.29 1.99 12.66
CA GLY A 84 -10.72 1.98 14.01
C GLY A 84 -10.77 0.66 14.76
N HIS A 85 -11.81 -0.15 14.55
CA HIS A 85 -12.03 -1.41 15.26
C HIS A 85 -11.72 -2.65 14.41
N HIS A 86 -11.42 -2.47 13.12
CA HIS A 86 -11.32 -3.56 12.14
C HIS A 86 -9.92 -3.66 11.51
N PHE A 87 -8.88 -3.25 12.25
CA PHE A 87 -7.51 -3.18 11.72
C PHE A 87 -7.05 -4.49 11.06
N TRP A 88 -7.17 -5.62 11.77
CA TRP A 88 -6.73 -6.93 11.28
C TRP A 88 -7.52 -7.43 10.07
N HIS A 89 -8.82 -7.12 10.01
CA HIS A 89 -9.67 -7.45 8.87
C HIS A 89 -9.24 -6.68 7.61
N ILE A 90 -8.97 -5.38 7.76
CA ILE A 90 -8.50 -4.53 6.65
C ILE A 90 -7.10 -4.93 6.22
N PHE A 91 -6.20 -5.16 7.18
CA PHE A 91 -4.83 -5.60 6.91
C PHE A 91 -4.81 -6.95 6.19
N GLY A 92 -5.58 -7.93 6.68
CA GLY A 92 -5.72 -9.23 6.03
C GLY A 92 -6.30 -9.12 4.61
N GLY A 93 -7.29 -8.26 4.40
CA GLY A 93 -7.85 -7.97 3.08
C GLY A 93 -6.83 -7.35 2.12
N LEU A 94 -6.03 -6.39 2.58
CA LEU A 94 -4.95 -5.78 1.79
C LEU A 94 -3.85 -6.80 1.47
N PHE A 95 -3.48 -7.64 2.43
CA PHE A 95 -2.50 -8.70 2.23
C PHE A 95 -2.99 -9.72 1.20
N LEU A 96 -4.25 -10.15 1.30
CA LEU A 96 -4.88 -11.07 0.35
C LEU A 96 -4.97 -10.42 -1.05
N LEU A 97 -5.29 -9.13 -1.13
CA LEU A 97 -5.26 -8.37 -2.38
C LEU A 97 -3.87 -8.41 -3.04
N VAL A 98 -2.80 -8.20 -2.28
CA VAL A 98 -1.42 -8.28 -2.80
C VAL A 98 -1.13 -9.68 -3.35
N ILE A 99 -1.55 -10.74 -2.65
CA ILE A 99 -1.41 -12.12 -3.14
C ILE A 99 -2.18 -12.31 -4.44
N VAL A 100 -3.43 -11.87 -4.52
CA VAL A 100 -4.25 -11.99 -5.73
C VAL A 100 -3.63 -11.25 -6.91
N ILE A 101 -3.17 -10.01 -6.68
CA ILE A 101 -2.47 -9.21 -7.70
C ILE A 101 -1.20 -9.93 -8.17
N ALA A 102 -0.40 -10.49 -7.25
CA ALA A 102 0.81 -11.21 -7.60
C ALA A 102 0.51 -12.48 -8.41
N LEU A 103 -0.50 -13.26 -8.04
CA LEU A 103 -0.91 -14.47 -8.76
C LEU A 103 -1.45 -14.15 -10.15
N VAL A 104 -2.37 -13.18 -10.26
CA VAL A 104 -2.92 -12.75 -11.56
C VAL A 104 -1.81 -12.19 -12.45
N GLY A 105 -0.94 -11.34 -11.90
CA GLY A 105 0.22 -10.79 -12.60
C GLY A 105 1.17 -11.88 -13.08
N MET A 106 1.43 -12.92 -12.27
CA MET A 106 2.23 -14.07 -12.64
C MET A 106 1.60 -14.86 -13.79
N VAL A 107 0.30 -15.16 -13.71
CA VAL A 107 -0.41 -15.89 -14.78
C VAL A 107 -0.36 -15.13 -16.09
N ILE A 108 -0.68 -13.83 -16.09
CA ILE A 108 -0.61 -12.98 -17.29
C ILE A 108 0.84 -12.91 -17.79
N GLY A 109 1.81 -12.77 -16.88
CA GLY A 109 3.24 -12.76 -17.22
C GLY A 109 3.68 -14.02 -17.97
N ILE A 110 3.26 -15.21 -17.51
CA ILE A 110 3.56 -16.48 -18.20
C ILE A 110 2.95 -16.50 -19.60
N LEU A 111 1.72 -16.01 -19.76
CA LEU A 111 1.04 -15.99 -21.06
C LEU A 111 1.68 -15.02 -22.06
N VAL A 112 2.22 -13.90 -21.56
CA VAL A 112 2.78 -12.85 -22.41
C VAL A 112 4.30 -13.00 -22.61
N ALA A 113 5.00 -13.74 -21.75
CA ALA A 113 6.45 -13.96 -21.83
C ALA A 113 6.94 -14.50 -23.20
N PRO A 114 6.27 -15.45 -23.88
CA PRO A 114 6.71 -15.91 -25.20
C PRO A 114 6.70 -14.80 -26.25
N ILE A 115 5.74 -13.88 -26.18
CA ILE A 115 5.64 -12.74 -27.11
C ILE A 115 6.82 -11.79 -26.91
N ALA A 116 7.20 -11.55 -25.65
CA ALA A 116 8.35 -10.72 -25.29
C ALA A 116 9.70 -11.32 -25.72
N LEU A 117 9.82 -12.65 -25.76
CA LEU A 117 11.02 -13.36 -26.21
C LEU A 117 11.22 -13.30 -27.73
N VAL A 118 10.14 -13.33 -28.51
CA VAL A 118 10.19 -13.30 -29.98
C VAL A 118 10.39 -11.89 -30.52
N ALA A 119 9.91 -10.87 -29.81
CA ALA A 119 10.04 -9.47 -30.21
C ALA A 119 10.41 -8.61 -29.00
N MET A 120 11.71 -8.39 -28.78
CA MET A 120 12.21 -7.54 -27.68
C MET A 120 11.61 -6.12 -27.70
N GLY A 121 11.19 -5.62 -28.87
CA GLY A 121 10.49 -4.34 -29.01
C GLY A 121 9.07 -4.31 -28.42
N LEU A 122 8.47 -5.47 -28.10
CA LEU A 122 7.12 -5.58 -27.55
C LEU A 122 7.09 -5.80 -26.02
N VAL A 123 8.25 -5.83 -25.36
CA VAL A 123 8.33 -5.96 -23.89
C VAL A 123 7.54 -4.85 -23.18
N GLY A 124 7.58 -3.62 -23.71
CA GLY A 124 6.78 -2.51 -23.18
C GLY A 124 5.27 -2.74 -23.30
N LEU A 125 4.83 -3.35 -24.40
CA LEU A 125 3.42 -3.68 -24.63
C LEU A 125 2.93 -4.76 -23.65
N ALA A 126 3.78 -5.75 -23.34
CA ALA A 126 3.50 -6.76 -22.32
C ALA A 126 3.25 -6.15 -20.93
N ALA A 127 4.09 -5.21 -20.51
CA ALA A 127 3.93 -4.50 -19.23
C ALA A 127 2.65 -3.66 -19.19
N ILE A 128 2.30 -3.01 -20.31
CA ILE A 128 1.04 -2.24 -20.42
C ILE A 128 -0.17 -3.18 -20.29
N ILE A 129 -0.16 -4.33 -20.96
CA ILE A 129 -1.24 -5.32 -20.86
C ILE A 129 -1.43 -5.75 -19.40
N ILE A 130 -0.35 -6.18 -18.74
CA ILE A 130 -0.40 -6.57 -17.32
C ILE A 130 -0.95 -5.42 -16.47
N GLY A 131 -0.46 -4.19 -16.69
CA GLY A 131 -0.90 -3.00 -15.97
C GLY A 131 -2.40 -2.71 -16.13
N ILE A 132 -2.95 -2.84 -17.34
CA ILE A 132 -4.37 -2.64 -17.61
C ILE A 132 -5.23 -3.62 -16.82
N PHE A 133 -4.86 -4.91 -16.78
CA PHE A 133 -5.63 -5.93 -16.07
C PHE A 133 -5.48 -5.84 -14.54
N VAL A 134 -4.31 -5.42 -14.05
CA VAL A 134 -4.02 -5.40 -12.62
C VAL A 134 -4.44 -4.08 -11.95
N SER A 135 -4.38 -2.96 -12.67
CA SER A 135 -4.69 -1.63 -12.13
C SER A 135 -6.06 -1.44 -11.50
N PRO A 136 -7.16 -2.11 -11.92
CA PRO A 136 -8.46 -1.91 -11.28
C PRO A 136 -8.60 -2.61 -9.91
N PHE A 137 -7.79 -3.63 -9.59
CA PHE A 137 -7.96 -4.41 -8.36
C PHE A 137 -7.93 -3.56 -7.08
N PRO A 138 -6.98 -2.62 -6.88
CA PRO A 138 -7.00 -1.75 -5.71
C PRO A 138 -8.27 -0.92 -5.58
N ALA A 139 -8.79 -0.38 -6.69
CA ALA A 139 -9.99 0.45 -6.68
C ALA A 139 -11.24 -0.38 -6.33
N ILE A 140 -11.38 -1.58 -6.92
CA ILE A 140 -12.47 -2.51 -6.61
C ILE A 140 -12.41 -2.89 -5.13
N PHE A 141 -11.23 -3.26 -4.64
CA PHE A 141 -11.04 -3.61 -3.23
C PHE A 141 -11.43 -2.47 -2.29
N GLN A 142 -11.00 -1.23 -2.57
CA GLN A 142 -11.35 -0.08 -1.75
C GLN A 142 -12.86 0.17 -1.70
N ALA A 143 -13.56 0.03 -2.83
CA ALA A 143 -15.01 0.19 -2.89
C ALA A 143 -15.75 -0.89 -2.09
N VAL A 144 -15.35 -2.16 -2.25
CA VAL A 144 -15.92 -3.29 -1.49
C VAL A 144 -15.63 -3.17 -0.01
N LEU A 145 -14.38 -2.82 0.35
CA LEU A 145 -13.97 -2.62 1.73
C LEU A 145 -14.78 -1.51 2.40
N TYR A 146 -14.97 -0.37 1.72
CA TYR A 146 -15.80 0.71 2.25
C TYR A 146 -17.22 0.24 2.53
N ARG A 147 -17.85 -0.47 1.58
CA ARG A 147 -19.22 -0.96 1.73
C ARG A 147 -19.37 -2.02 2.83
N ASP A 148 -18.39 -2.90 2.99
CA ASP A 148 -18.34 -3.89 4.09
C ASP A 148 -18.18 -3.19 5.45
N LEU A 149 -17.27 -2.23 5.56
CA LEU A 149 -17.08 -1.52 6.83
C LEU A 149 -18.27 -0.61 7.18
N GLU A 150 -18.90 0.00 6.18
CA GLU A 150 -20.09 0.81 6.37
C GLU A 150 -21.28 -0.04 6.84
N SER A 151 -21.49 -1.21 6.23
CA SER A 151 -22.59 -2.11 6.62
C SER A 151 -22.42 -2.58 8.07
N ARG A 152 -21.19 -2.94 8.47
CA ARG A 152 -20.87 -3.29 9.87
C ARG A 152 -21.13 -2.16 10.83
N ALA A 153 -20.73 -0.94 10.46
CA ALA A 153 -20.98 0.24 11.30
C ALA A 153 -22.48 0.53 11.47
N ARG A 154 -23.32 0.24 10.47
CA ARG A 154 -24.78 0.38 10.57
C ARG A 154 -25.42 -0.71 11.44
N ILE A 155 -24.95 -1.96 11.35
CA ILE A 155 -25.44 -3.06 12.19
C ILE A 155 -25.20 -2.75 13.67
N THR A 156 -24.00 -2.28 14.03
CA THR A 156 -23.71 -1.89 15.42
C THR A 156 -24.62 -0.77 15.92
N GLN A 157 -25.09 0.14 15.05
CA GLN A 157 -26.07 1.15 15.44
C GLN A 157 -27.49 0.59 15.53
N ALA A 158 -27.79 -0.48 14.77
CA ALA A 158 -29.08 -1.17 14.77
C ALA A 158 -29.35 -1.88 16.11
N ASP A 159 -28.32 -2.52 16.67
CA ASP A 159 -28.45 -3.33 17.88
C ASP A 159 -28.63 -2.52 19.18
N TRP A 160 -28.59 -1.19 19.11
CA TRP A 160 -28.62 -0.30 20.28
C TRP A 160 -29.99 0.36 20.51
N TRP A 161 -30.99 0.06 19.67
CA TRP A 161 -32.39 0.47 19.81
C TRP A 161 -33.32 -0.74 19.84
#